data_AF-A0A644SLX2-F1
#
_entry.id   AF-A0A644SLX2-F1
#
_cell.length_a   1.000
_cell.length_b   1.000
_cell.length_c   1.000
_cell.angle_alpha   90.00
_cell.angle_beta   90.00
_cell.angle_gamma   90.00
#
_symmetry.space_group_name_H-M   'P 1'
#
loop_
_entity.id
_entity.type
_entity.pdbx_description
1 polymer ?
#
loop_
_entity_poly.entity_id
_entity_poly.type
_entity_poly.pdbx_seq_one_letter_code
_entity_poly.pdbx_strand_id
1 'polypeptide(L)'
;MVNWKFAKAIDENEEFKINGTNIWNHYWHCVNKKVEVKGPYEGQVYFFKEYEITNGDQKINFVAGEFVNSKVGIYIKDDLSDGKL
;
A
#
# COMPACT_ATOMS: atom_id res chain seq x y z
N MET A 1 -9.11 -9.46 -10.48
CA MET A 1 -7.75 -8.91 -10.28
C MET A 1 -7.83 -7.95 -9.12
N VAL A 2 -6.97 -8.08 -8.11
CA VAL A 2 -6.92 -7.09 -7.02
C VAL A 2 -6.40 -5.78 -7.61
N ASN A 3 -7.19 -4.72 -7.52
CA ASN A 3 -6.79 -3.41 -8.01
C ASN A 3 -6.20 -2.62 -6.84
N TRP A 4 -4.99 -2.11 -7.02
CA TRP A 4 -4.27 -1.35 -6.01
C TRP A 4 -4.33 0.13 -6.38
N LYS A 5 -5.00 0.92 -5.54
CA LYS A 5 -5.15 2.35 -5.74
C LYS A 5 -4.03 3.09 -5.02
N PHE A 6 -3.38 4.00 -5.74
CA PHE A 6 -2.44 4.93 -5.12
C PHE A 6 -3.15 5.74 -4.03
N ALA A 7 -2.68 5.61 -2.80
CA ALA A 7 -3.23 6.35 -1.68
C ALA A 7 -2.44 7.63 -1.42
N LYS A 8 -1.11 7.51 -1.26
CA LYS A 8 -0.23 8.65 -0.96
C LYS A 8 1.24 8.30 -1.20
N ALA A 9 2.05 9.32 -1.50
CA ALA A 9 3.50 9.26 -1.39
C ALA A 9 3.90 10.02 -0.12
N ILE A 10 4.42 9.30 0.87
CA ILE A 10 4.73 9.82 2.20
C ILE A 10 6.24 9.84 2.43
N ASP A 11 6.71 10.77 3.24
CA ASP A 11 8.08 10.78 3.75
C ASP A 11 8.21 9.73 4.88
N GLU A 12 9.42 9.25 5.14
CA GLU A 12 9.67 8.17 6.14
C GLU A 12 9.19 8.54 7.56
N ASN A 13 9.15 9.84 7.88
CA ASN A 13 8.73 10.37 9.18
C ASN A 13 7.24 10.74 9.23
N GLU A 14 6.50 10.56 8.13
CA GLU A 14 5.10 10.91 8.04
C GLU A 14 4.22 9.70 8.41
N GLU A 15 3.32 9.90 9.38
CA GLU A 15 2.34 8.89 9.76
C GLU A 15 1.39 8.58 8.59
N PHE A 16 1.09 7.29 8.40
CA PHE A 16 0.04 6.84 7.50
C PHE A 16 -0.83 5.78 8.15
N LYS A 17 -2.15 6.02 8.13
CA LYS A 17 -3.14 5.15 8.77
C LYS A 17 -4.05 4.49 7.75
N ILE A 18 -4.21 3.17 7.86
CA ILE A 18 -5.21 2.40 7.12
C ILE A 18 -6.25 1.92 8.14
N ASN A 19 -7.52 2.27 7.94
CA ASN A 19 -8.60 1.96 8.88
C ASN A 19 -8.28 2.35 10.34
N GLY A 20 -7.64 3.51 10.53
CA GLY A 20 -7.21 4.01 11.85
C GLY A 20 -5.93 3.38 12.41
N THR A 21 -5.40 2.32 11.80
CA THR A 21 -4.16 1.65 12.21
C THR A 21 -2.96 2.30 11.52
N ASN A 22 -2.02 2.86 12.28
CA ASN A 22 -0.78 3.42 11.74
C ASN A 22 0.14 2.28 11.30
N ILE A 23 0.47 2.21 10.01
CA ILE A 23 1.24 1.10 9.44
C ILE A 23 2.65 0.99 10.01
N TRP A 24 3.26 2.10 10.43
CA TRP A 24 4.64 2.15 10.93
C TRP A 24 4.80 1.54 12.32
N ASN A 25 3.70 1.42 13.08
CA ASN A 25 3.71 0.83 14.42
C ASN A 25 3.67 -0.70 14.42
N HIS A 26 3.64 -1.33 13.24
CA HIS A 26 3.51 -2.77 13.08
C HIS A 26 4.65 -3.34 12.23
N TYR A 27 4.92 -4.62 12.41
CA TYR A 27 5.85 -5.34 11.55
C TYR A 27 5.23 -5.62 10.18
N TRP A 28 5.91 -5.20 9.11
CA TRP A 28 5.46 -5.42 7.73
C TRP A 28 5.90 -6.80 7.24
N HIS A 29 4.97 -7.75 7.21
CA HIS A 29 5.21 -9.08 6.67
C HIS A 29 5.10 -9.06 5.14
N CYS A 30 6.19 -9.33 4.43
CA CYS A 30 6.19 -9.36 2.97
C CYS A 30 5.46 -10.61 2.45
N VAL A 31 4.29 -10.41 1.83
CA VAL A 31 3.45 -11.50 1.29
C VAL A 31 3.68 -11.70 -0.21
N ASN A 32 3.99 -10.63 -0.95
CA ASN A 32 4.32 -10.72 -2.36
C ASN A 32 5.48 -9.77 -2.70
N LYS A 33 6.50 -10.29 -3.38
CA LYS A 33 7.71 -9.53 -3.72
C LYS A 33 7.55 -8.65 -4.97
N LYS A 34 6.51 -8.89 -5.77
CA LYS A 34 6.34 -8.21 -7.06
C LYS A 34 4.85 -8.04 -7.38
N VAL A 35 4.36 -6.83 -7.17
CA VAL A 35 3.02 -6.37 -7.52
C VAL A 35 3.12 -5.19 -8.45
N GLU A 36 2.45 -5.29 -9.59
CA GLU A 36 2.32 -4.19 -10.55
C GLU A 36 1.32 -3.17 -10.01
N VAL A 37 1.75 -1.91 -9.91
CA VAL A 37 0.91 -0.78 -9.50
C VAL A 37 1.12 0.42 -10.41
N LYS A 38 0.07 1.23 -10.60
CA LYS A 38 0.15 2.44 -11.42
C LYS A 38 0.65 3.61 -10.56
N GLY A 39 1.61 4.35 -11.08
CA GLY A 39 2.08 5.59 -10.47
C GLY A 39 0.99 6.65 -10.39
N PRO A 40 1.17 7.68 -9.53
CA PRO A 40 0.29 8.85 -9.52
C PRO A 40 0.43 9.73 -10.77
N TYR A 41 1.53 9.58 -11.52
CA TYR A 41 1.79 10.30 -12.78
C TYR A 41 1.44 9.41 -13.98
N GLU A 42 0.86 10.02 -15.00
CA GLU A 42 0.19 9.31 -16.09
C GLU A 42 1.13 8.32 -16.81
N GLY A 43 0.74 7.04 -16.83
CA GLY A 43 1.40 5.97 -17.58
C GLY A 43 2.59 5.28 -16.90
N GLN A 44 3.04 5.71 -15.71
CA GLN A 44 4.14 5.03 -15.03
C GLN A 44 3.66 3.76 -14.32
N VAL A 45 4.37 2.66 -14.55
CA VAL A 45 4.13 1.37 -13.89
C VAL A 45 5.29 1.07 -12.95
N TYR A 46 4.96 0.67 -11.73
CA TYR A 46 5.92 0.28 -10.70
C TYR A 46 5.70 -1.16 -10.30
N PHE A 47 6.78 -1.82 -9.89
CA PHE A 47 6.75 -3.16 -9.32
C PHE A 47 7.19 -3.08 -7.86
N PHE A 48 6.21 -3.09 -6.96
CA PHE A 48 6.42 -2.95 -5.52
C PHE A 48 6.06 -4.23 -4.77
N LYS A 49 6.25 -4.21 -3.45
CA LYS A 49 5.99 -5.36 -2.59
C LYS A 49 4.66 -5.17 -1.89
N GLU A 50 3.91 -6.26 -1.75
CA GLU A 50 2.75 -6.31 -0.88
C GLU A 50 3.20 -6.72 0.52
N TYR A 51 2.70 -5.99 1.50
CA TYR A 51 2.91 -6.26 2.90
C TYR A 51 1.58 -6.50 3.60
N GLU A 52 1.64 -7.33 4.63
CA GLU A 52 0.58 -7.54 5.60
C GLU A 52 1.05 -7.04 6.96
N ILE A 53 0.20 -6.28 7.64
CA ILE A 53 0.36 -6.00 9.07
C ILE A 53 -0.79 -6.67 9.83
N THR A 54 -0.49 -7.11 11.04
CA THR A 54 -1.47 -7.69 11.96
C THR A 54 -1.67 -6.74 13.14
N ASN A 55 -2.92 -6.39 13.40
CA ASN A 55 -3.35 -5.60 14.56
C ASN A 55 -4.48 -6.35 15.29
N GLY A 56 -4.13 -7.13 16.32
CA GLY A 56 -5.06 -8.08 16.94
C GLY A 56 -5.53 -9.13 15.92
N ASP A 57 -6.85 -9.31 15.80
CA ASP A 57 -7.48 -10.19 14.81
C ASP A 57 -7.59 -9.59 13.40
N GLN A 58 -7.23 -8.31 13.23
CA GLN A 58 -7.33 -7.63 11.94
C GLN A 58 -6.03 -7.77 11.14
N LYS A 59 -6.17 -8.17 9.87
CA LYS A 59 -5.10 -8.18 8.87
C LYS A 59 -5.33 -7.06 7.87
N ILE A 60 -4.29 -6.28 7.63
CA ILE A 60 -4.33 -5.18 6.67
C ILE A 60 -3.24 -5.43 5.64
N ASN A 61 -3.65 -5.54 4.36
CA ASN A 61 -2.71 -5.62 3.24
C ASN A 61 -2.60 -4.27 2.54
N PHE A 62 -1.38 -3.91 2.17
CA PHE A 62 -1.08 -2.74 1.36
C PHE A 62 0.16 -3.00 0.52
N VAL A 63 0.28 -2.29 -0.60
CA VAL A 63 1.50 -2.32 -1.41
C VAL A 63 2.32 -1.07 -1.08
N ALA A 64 3.62 -1.26 -0.90
CA ALA A 64 4.54 -0.18 -0.61
C ALA A 64 5.87 -0.33 -1.36
N GLY A 65 6.44 0.80 -1.76
CA GLY A 65 7.75 0.87 -2.37
C GLY A 65 8.30 2.29 -2.37
N GLU A 66 9.62 2.41 -2.36
CA GLU A 66 10.30 3.69 -2.41
C GLU A 66 10.39 4.19 -3.86
N PHE A 67 10.05 5.47 -4.06
CA PHE A 67 10.24 6.19 -5.31
C PHE A 67 11.65 6.83 -5.35
N VAL A 68 12.06 7.24 -6.55
CA VAL A 68 13.38 7.87 -6.80
C VAL A 68 13.62 9.17 -6.01
N ASN A 69 12.58 9.79 -5.46
CA ASN A 69 12.65 11.01 -4.67
C ASN A 69 12.61 10.75 -3.15
N SER A 70 12.94 9.53 -2.72
CA SER A 70 12.95 9.09 -1.31
C SER A 70 11.59 9.10 -0.61
N LYS A 71 10.49 9.22 -1.36
CA LYS A 71 9.14 9.04 -0.83
C LYS A 71 8.71 7.59 -0.92
N VAL A 72 7.99 7.11 0.07
CA VAL A 72 7.36 5.79 0.06
C VAL A 72 5.96 5.91 -0.53
N GLY A 73 5.75 5.28 -1.68
CA GLY A 73 4.43 5.15 -2.28
C GLY A 73 3.62 4.08 -1.57
N ILE A 74 2.45 4.45 -1.06
CA ILE A 74 1.51 3.54 -0.41
C ILE A 74 0.27 3.35 -1.28
N TYR A 75 -0.13 2.09 -1.39
CA TYR A 75 -1.23 1.63 -2.20
C TYR A 75 -2.17 0.75 -1.38
N ILE A 76 -3.47 1.03 -1.47
CA ILE A 76 -4.51 0.30 -0.75
C ILE A 76 -5.38 -0.47 -1.74
N LYS A 77 -6.04 -1.53 -1.27
CA LYS A 77 -7.02 -2.25 -2.09
C LYS A 77 -8.14 -1.29 -2.50
N ASP A 78 -8.50 -1.31 -3.77
CA ASP A 78 -9.65 -0.58 -4.28
C ASP A 78 -10.92 -1.40 -3.93
N ASP A 79 -11.56 -1.04 -2.82
CA ASP A 79 -12.73 -1.73 -2.26
C ASP A 79 -13.96 -1.71 -3.23
N LEU A 80 -13.94 -0.83 -4.23
CA LEU A 80 -14.94 -0.81 -5.32
C LEU A 80 -14.86 -2.06 -6.23
N SER A 81 -13.86 -2.91 -6.05
CA SER A 81 -13.73 -4.19 -6.76
C SER A 81 -14.48 -5.34 -6.06
N ASP A 82 -14.90 -5.17 -4.80
CA ASP A 82 -15.65 -6.18 -4.02
C ASP A 82 -17.14 -5.83 -3.99
N GLY A 83 -17.77 -5.80 -5.17
CA GLY A 83 -19.17 -6.21 -5.35
C GLY A 83 -20.27 -5.61 -4.44
N LYS A 84 -20.14 -4.39 -3.92
CA LYS A 84 -21.28 -3.68 -3.32
C LYS A 84 -21.92 -2.72 -4.33
N LEU A 85 -22.78 -3.31 -5.17
CA LEU A 85 -23.94 -2.61 -5.74
C LEU A 85 -24.96 -2.31 -4.62
#